data_AF-A0A553RP50-F1
#
_entry.id   AF-A0A553RP50-F1
#
_cell.length_a   1.000
_cell.length_b   1.000
_cell.length_c   1.000
_cell.angle_alpha   90.00
_cell.angle_beta   90.00
_cell.angle_gamma   90.00
#
_symmetry.space_group_name_H-M   'P 1'
#
loop_
_entity.id
_entity.type
_entity.pdbx_description
1 polymer ?
#
loop_
_entity_poly.entity_id
_entity_poly.type
_entity_poly.pdbx_seq_one_letter_code
_entity_poly.pdbx_strand_id
1 'polypeptide(L)' 'MMAGTLVFPVLVLAAWVSGVCDAGCADRAAPSCCPGRNNECVERSSRRTVCYCDAYCRRSGDCCDDYRSVCHAS' A
#
# COMPACT_ATOMS: atom_id res chain seq x y z
N MET A 1 -24.71 40.25 -7.28
CA MET A 1 -24.67 39.22 -6.22
C MET A 1 -24.18 37.93 -6.87
N MET A 2 -22.87 37.73 -6.93
CA MET A 2 -22.23 36.62 -7.66
C MET A 2 -21.30 35.89 -6.68
N ALA A 3 -21.77 34.86 -5.98
CA ALA A 3 -20.91 34.03 -5.13
C ALA A 3 -21.63 32.72 -4.80
N GLY A 4 -21.63 31.76 -5.73
CA GLY A 4 -22.29 30.48 -5.46
C GLY A 4 -22.00 29.31 -6.41
N THR A 5 -21.10 29.44 -7.39
CA THR A 5 -20.98 28.45 -8.48
C THR A 5 -19.61 27.77 -8.62
N LEU A 6 -18.61 28.12 -7.80
CA LEU A 6 -17.23 27.60 -7.97
C LEU A 6 -16.80 26.55 -6.94
N VAL A 7 -17.65 26.19 -5.96
CA VAL A 7 -17.28 25.22 -4.91
C VAL A 7 -17.40 23.76 -5.39
N PHE A 8 -18.33 23.49 -6.31
CA PHE A 8 -18.61 22.13 -6.82
C PHE A 8 -17.53 21.54 -7.74
N PRO A 9 -16.95 22.25 -8.73
CA PRO A 9 -15.99 21.62 -9.65
C PRO A 9 -14.61 21.37 -9.01
N VAL A 10 -14.23 22.14 -7.98
CA VAL A 10 -12.95 21.96 -7.27
C VAL A 10 -12.98 20.68 -6.41
N LEU A 11 -14.11 20.41 -5.74
CA LEU A 11 -14.31 19.17 -4.97
C LEU A 11 -14.31 17.92 -5.88
N VAL A 12 -14.91 18.03 -7.07
CA VAL A 12 -14.90 16.93 -8.05
C VAL A 12 -13.48 16.67 -8.56
N LEU A 13 -12.66 17.68 -8.84
CA LEU A 13 -11.27 17.50 -9.28
C LEU A 13 -10.35 16.93 -8.18
N ALA A 14 -10.53 17.33 -6.92
CA ALA A 14 -9.72 16.84 -5.81
C ALA A 14 -9.90 15.33 -5.55
N ALA A 15 -11.08 14.77 -5.86
CA ALA A 15 -11.37 13.35 -5.68
C ALA A 15 -10.57 12.42 -6.64
N TRP A 16 -10.07 12.94 -7.77
CA TRP A 16 -9.29 12.15 -8.74
C TRP A 16 -7.83 11.94 -8.35
N VAL A 17 -7.32 12.66 -7.35
CA VAL A 17 -5.90 12.64 -6.96
C VAL A 17 -5.63 11.67 -5.79
N SER A 18 -6.61 10.84 -5.42
CA SER A 18 -6.48 9.79 -4.39
C SER A 18 -5.67 8.61 -4.93
N GLY A 19 -4.44 8.86 -5.36
CA GLY A 19 -3.50 7.89 -5.89
C GLY A 19 -2.38 7.55 -4.90
N VAL A 20 -2.49 7.95 -3.64
CA VAL A 20 -1.56 7.49 -2.59
C VAL A 20 -1.92 6.04 -2.29
N CYS A 21 -1.21 5.12 -2.95
CA CYS A 21 -1.14 3.75 -2.52
C CYS A 21 -0.14 3.72 -1.35
N ASP A 22 -0.60 3.98 -0.12
CA ASP A 22 0.04 3.37 1.04
C ASP A 22 -0.32 1.89 0.92
N ALA A 23 0.67 1.10 0.50
CA ALA A 23 0.46 -0.28 0.16
C ALA A 23 1.75 -1.04 0.50
N GLY A 24 1.62 -1.97 1.44
CA GLY A 24 2.71 -2.71 2.05
C GLY A 24 2.22 -3.67 3.14
N CYS A 25 3.15 -4.35 3.81
CA CYS A 25 2.87 -5.28 4.90
C CYS A 25 2.07 -4.67 6.07
N ALA A 26 2.16 -3.37 6.30
CA ALA A 26 1.45 -2.62 7.35
C ALA A 26 -0.03 -2.35 7.00
N ASP A 27 -0.37 -2.22 5.71
CA ASP A 27 -1.74 -1.97 5.24
C ASP A 27 -2.63 -3.23 5.24
N ARG A 28 -2.05 -4.38 5.60
CA ARG A 28 -2.78 -5.64 5.71
C ARG A 28 -3.72 -5.59 6.91
N ALA A 29 -4.81 -6.35 6.83
CA ALA A 29 -5.76 -6.53 7.94
C ALA A 29 -5.10 -7.00 9.25
N ALA A 30 -3.97 -7.71 9.15
CA ALA A 30 -3.10 -8.05 10.27
C ALA A 30 -1.66 -7.62 9.94
N PRO A 31 -1.17 -6.47 10.46
CA PRO A 31 0.16 -5.93 10.16
C PRO A 31 1.24 -6.79 10.84
N SER A 32 1.55 -7.92 10.22
CA SER A 32 2.49 -8.93 10.72
C SER A 32 3.16 -9.64 9.55
N CYS A 33 4.35 -10.21 9.80
CA CYS A 33 5.03 -10.99 8.79
C CYS A 33 4.39 -12.36 8.61
N CYS A 34 4.30 -12.81 7.36
CA CYS A 34 3.81 -14.15 7.08
C CYS A 34 4.90 -15.21 7.35
N PRO A 35 4.61 -16.23 8.17
CA PRO A 35 5.58 -17.30 8.42
C PRO A 35 5.79 -18.15 7.17
N GLY A 36 7.05 -18.55 6.94
CA GLY A 36 7.41 -19.44 5.84
C GLY A 36 7.24 -18.81 4.45
N ARG A 37 6.86 -19.63 3.45
CA ARG A 37 6.45 -19.19 2.12
C ARG A 37 4.93 -19.14 2.08
N ASN A 38 4.37 -17.94 2.02
CA ASN A 38 2.93 -17.76 1.88
C ASN A 38 2.62 -16.87 0.67
N ASN A 39 2.28 -17.51 -0.44
CA ASN A 39 1.93 -16.81 -1.68
C ASN A 39 0.57 -16.11 -1.63
N GLU A 40 -0.27 -16.40 -0.63
CA GLU A 40 -1.49 -15.66 -0.36
C GLU A 40 -1.19 -14.33 0.37
N CYS A 41 0.03 -14.21 0.91
CA CYS A 41 0.52 -13.04 1.60
C CYS A 41 1.13 -11.99 0.65
N VAL A 42 0.37 -11.60 -0.36
CA VAL A 42 0.72 -10.55 -1.32
C VAL A 42 0.00 -9.24 -1.03
N GLU A 43 0.68 -8.11 -1.21
CA GLU A 43 0.07 -6.79 -1.16
C GLU A 43 0.46 -6.01 -2.42
N ARG A 44 -0.14 -4.84 -2.64
CA ARG A 44 0.39 -3.89 -3.62
C ARG A 44 1.50 -3.07 -2.96
N SER A 45 2.56 -2.76 -3.69
CA SER A 45 3.55 -1.77 -3.27
C SER A 45 3.05 -0.36 -3.64
N SER A 46 3.70 0.66 -3.09
CA SER A 46 3.62 2.06 -3.54
C SER A 46 3.69 2.23 -5.07
N ARG A 47 4.39 1.31 -5.77
CA ARG A 47 4.52 1.27 -7.23
C ARG A 47 3.37 0.57 -7.96
N ARG A 48 2.31 0.18 -7.24
CA ARG A 48 1.18 -0.63 -7.74
C ARG A 48 1.59 -1.99 -8.32
N THR A 49 2.77 -2.46 -7.96
CA THR A 49 3.26 -3.81 -8.29
C THR A 49 2.88 -4.77 -7.17
N VAL A 50 2.69 -6.05 -7.50
CA VAL A 50 2.51 -7.10 -6.48
C VAL A 50 3.83 -7.26 -5.72
N CYS A 51 3.75 -7.28 -4.40
CA CYS A 51 4.87 -7.54 -3.50
C CYS A 51 4.47 -8.55 -2.43
N TYR A 52 5.45 -9.18 -1.79
CA TYR A 52 5.25 -10.27 -0.83
C TYR A 52 5.71 -9.84 0.57
N CYS A 53 5.00 -10.33 1.58
CA CYS A 53 5.31 -10.13 3.00
C CYS A 53 5.71 -11.43 3.71
N ASP A 54 6.15 -12.43 2.95
CA ASP A 54 6.65 -13.69 3.47
C ASP A 54 8.19 -13.70 3.61
N ALA A 55 8.73 -14.63 4.39
CA ALA A 55 10.17 -14.66 4.70
C ALA A 55 11.06 -14.97 3.48
N TYR A 56 10.49 -15.55 2.42
CA TYR A 56 11.19 -15.90 1.19
C TYR A 56 11.31 -14.72 0.24
N CYS A 57 10.52 -13.65 0.40
CA CYS A 57 10.56 -12.49 -0.50
C CYS A 57 11.97 -11.88 -0.63
N ARG A 58 12.81 -12.01 0.41
CA ARG A 58 14.21 -11.52 0.40
C ARG A 58 15.09 -12.28 -0.58
N ARG A 59 14.76 -13.55 -0.87
CA ARG A 59 15.49 -14.40 -1.80
C ARG A 59 15.06 -14.13 -3.24
N SER A 60 13.77 -13.89 -3.47
CA SER A 60 13.20 -13.55 -4.78
C SER A 60 13.37 -12.07 -5.15
N GLY A 61 13.54 -11.19 -4.16
CA GLY A 61 13.69 -9.74 -4.37
C GLY A 61 12.37 -9.00 -4.59
N ASP A 62 11.26 -9.57 -4.15
CA ASP A 62 9.88 -9.09 -4.36
C ASP A 62 9.19 -8.68 -3.05
N CYS A 63 9.96 -8.34 -2.01
CA CYS A 63 9.42 -7.81 -0.76
C CYS A 63 8.74 -6.46 -0.94
N CYS A 64 7.71 -6.19 -0.13
CA CYS A 64 7.14 -4.84 -0.02
C CYS A 64 8.12 -3.85 0.60
N ASP A 65 7.93 -2.56 0.31
CA ASP A 65 8.83 -1.47 0.72
C ASP A 65 9.00 -1.37 2.25
N ASP A 66 7.93 -1.69 2.97
CA ASP A 66 7.80 -1.66 4.43
C ASP A 66 8.06 -3.02 5.11
N TYR A 67 8.46 -4.05 4.33
CA TYR A 67 8.79 -5.37 4.88
C TYR A 67 9.80 -5.26 6.02
N ARG A 68 10.81 -4.39 5.90
CA ARG A 68 11.82 -4.22 6.95
C ARG A 68 11.27 -3.59 8.23
N SER A 69 10.35 -2.64 8.12
CA SER A 69 9.74 -2.00 9.29
C SER A 69 8.73 -2.91 9.99
N VAL A 70 8.02 -3.76 9.24
CA VAL A 70 6.97 -4.64 9.79
C VAL A 70 7.53 -6.00 10.22
N CYS A 71 8.33 -6.65 9.37
CA CYS A 71 8.85 -8.01 9.59
C CYS A 71 10.22 -8.06 10.26
N HIS A 72 11.00 -6.99 10.27
CA HIS A 72 12.35 -6.98 10.87
C HIS A 72 12.37 -6.33 12.26
N ALA A 73 11.20 -5.93 12.78
CA ALA A 73 10.99 -5.52 14.17
C ALA A 73 10.74 -6.72 15.12
N SER A 74 10.77 -7.95 14.59
CA SER A 74 10.60 -9.21 15.32
C SER A 74 11.92 -9.93 15.58
#